data_AF-A0A9X2KLT4-F1
#
_entry.id   AF-A0A9X2KLT4-F1
#
_cell.length_a   1.000
_cell.length_b   1.000
_cell.length_c   1.000
_cell.angle_alpha   90.00
_cell.angle_beta   90.00
_cell.angle_gamma   90.00
#
_symmetry.space_group_name_H-M   'P 1'
#
loop_
_entity.id
_entity.type
_entity.pdbx_description
1 polymer ?
#
loop_
_entity_poly.entity_id
_entity_poly.type
_entity_poly.pdbx_seq_one_letter_code
_entity_poly.pdbx_strand_id
1 'polypeptide(L)' 'MLRALVFFLVFCAVPTFAAHTGEVTRRTMPELSDLALAAMAAGGVWLAQRAMRRRARARKQAQLQD' A
#
# COMPACT_ATOMS: atom_id res chain seq x y z
N MET A 1 0.88 2.77 -16.54
CA MET A 1 1.00 3.79 -15.48
C MET A 1 -0.36 4.38 -15.11
N LEU A 2 -1.21 4.72 -16.09
CA LEU A 2 -2.57 5.23 -15.88
C LEU A 2 -3.45 4.34 -14.96
N ARG A 3 -3.40 3.01 -15.12
CA ARG A 3 -4.20 2.07 -14.29
C ARG A 3 -3.83 2.11 -12.80
N ALA A 4 -2.54 2.27 -12.48
CA ALA A 4 -2.08 2.37 -11.10
C ALA A 4 -2.43 3.73 -10.49
N LEU A 5 -2.36 4.80 -11.29
CA LEU A 5 -2.79 6.15 -10.91
C LEU A 5 -4.29 6.19 -10.61
N VAL A 6 -5.11 5.56 -11.45
CA VAL A 6 -6.56 5.44 -11.24
C VAL A 6 -6.87 4.67 -9.96
N PHE A 7 -6.17 3.54 -9.72
CA PHE A 7 -6.35 2.76 -8.50
C PHE A 7 -5.97 3.56 -7.25
N PHE A 8 -4.87 4.32 -7.31
CA PHE A 8 -4.43 5.19 -6.21
C PHE A 8 -5.45 6.31 -5.94
N LEU A 9 -5.95 6.98 -6.98
CA LEU A 9 -6.97 8.02 -6.86
C LEU A 9 -8.27 7.50 -6.26
N VAL A 10 -8.76 6.35 -6.73
CA VAL A 10 -9.97 5.71 -6.19
C VAL A 10 -9.74 5.32 -4.73
N PHE A 11 -8.61 4.70 -4.41
CA PHE A 11 -8.30 4.28 -3.04
C PHE A 11 -8.21 5.47 -2.06
N CYS A 12 -7.64 6.61 -2.48
CA CYS A 12 -7.60 7.83 -1.67
C CYS A 12 -8.97 8.53 -1.54
N ALA A 13 -9.86 8.40 -2.53
CA ALA A 13 -11.16 9.07 -2.51
C ALA A 13 -12.20 8.31 -1.67
N VAL A 14 -12.13 6.99 -1.58
CA VAL A 14 -13.12 6.16 -0.86
C VAL A 14 -13.37 6.58 0.61
N PRO A 15 -12.35 6.91 1.43
CA PRO A 15 -12.57 7.28 2.83
C PRO A 15 -13.43 8.54 3.02
N THR A 16 -13.47 9.45 2.04
CA THR A 16 -14.26 10.70 2.16
C THR A 16 -15.76 10.45 2.18
N PHE A 17 -16.22 9.29 1.70
CA PHE A 17 -17.63 8.90 1.69
C PHE A 17 -18.03 8.08 2.92
N ALA A 18 -17.09 7.77 3.83
CA ALA A 18 -17.41 7.08 5.06
C ALA A 18 -18.09 8.05 6.04
N ALA A 19 -19.39 7.84 6.29
CA ALA A 19 -20.14 8.56 7.30
C ALA A 19 -19.52 8.31 8.68
N HIS A 20 -19.04 9.36 9.32
CA HIS A 20 -18.40 9.30 10.63
C HIS A 20 -19.45 9.58 11.71
N THR A 21 -19.71 8.60 12.56
CA THR A 21 -20.50 8.77 13.77
C THR A 21 -19.63 9.53 14.77
N GLY A 22 -19.98 10.77 15.12
CA GLY A 22 -19.20 11.64 16.00
C GLY A 22 -19.12 11.20 17.48
N GLU A 23 -19.20 9.90 17.74
CA GLU A 23 -19.04 9.33 19.08
C GLU A 23 -17.56 9.31 19.48
N VAL A 24 -17.28 9.93 20.62
CA VAL A 24 -15.94 9.95 21.20
C VAL A 24 -15.67 8.61 21.88
N THR A 25 -15.09 7.66 21.14
CA THR A 25 -14.65 6.37 21.69
C THR A 25 -13.39 6.55 22.54
N ARG A 26 -13.43 6.08 23.80
CA ARG A 26 -12.23 5.98 24.64
C ARG A 26 -11.32 4.88 24.12
N ARG A 27 -10.13 5.25 23.63
CA ARG A 27 -9.11 4.30 23.16
C ARG A 27 -8.51 3.55 24.34
N THR A 28 -8.73 2.24 24.39
CA THR A 28 -8.17 1.34 25.41
C THR A 28 -7.15 0.34 24.84
N MET A 29 -7.12 0.14 23.52
CA MET A 29 -6.24 -0.80 22.80
C MET A 29 -5.95 -0.32 21.36
N PRO A 30 -4.94 -0.87 20.66
CA PRO A 30 -4.73 -0.61 19.24
C PRO A 30 -6.00 -0.95 18.46
N GLU A 31 -6.51 0.02 17.71
CA GLU A 31 -7.75 -0.19 16.97
C GLU A 31 -7.49 -1.00 15.69
N LEU A 32 -8.55 -1.61 15.15
CA LEU A 32 -8.51 -2.23 13.81
C LEU A 32 -7.95 -1.26 12.76
N SER A 33 -8.21 0.04 12.93
CA SER A 33 -7.65 1.14 12.13
C SER A 33 -6.12 1.17 12.14
N ASP A 34 -5.49 0.98 13.30
CA ASP A 34 -4.03 1.02 13.44
C ASP A 34 -3.39 -0.20 12.75
N LEU A 35 -4.05 -1.37 12.86
CA LEU A 35 -3.65 -2.58 12.17
C LEU A 35 -3.76 -2.41 10.64
N ALA A 36 -4.83 -1.76 10.17
CA ALA A 36 -5.03 -1.46 8.76
C ALA A 36 -3.95 -0.51 8.24
N LEU A 37 -3.58 0.53 9.00
CA LEU A 37 -2.48 1.44 8.65
C LEU A 37 -1.14 0.72 8.57
N ALA A 38 -0.83 -0.14 9.55
CA ALA A 38 0.39 -0.94 9.55
C ALA A 38 0.46 -1.90 8.35
N ALA A 39 -0.65 -2.57 8.03
CA ALA A 39 -0.75 -3.46 6.87
C ALA A 39 -0.59 -2.69 5.55
N MET A 40 -1.18 -1.50 5.44
CA MET A 40 -1.02 -0.62 4.26
C MET A 40 0.44 -0.22 4.04
N ALA A 41 1.12 0.20 5.10
CA ALA A 41 2.54 0.56 5.04
C ALA A 41 3.41 -0.65 4.63
N ALA A 42 3.22 -1.80 5.29
CA ALA A 42 3.93 -3.03 4.97
C ALA A 42 3.68 -3.49 3.52
N GLY A 43 2.43 -3.41 3.05
CA GLY A 43 2.05 -3.72 1.68
C GLY A 43 2.72 -2.81 0.66
N GLY A 44 2.77 -1.50 0.92
CA GLY A 44 3.46 -0.53 0.07
C GLY A 44 4.97 -0.82 -0.06
N VAL A 45 5.64 -1.07 1.08
CA VAL A 45 7.07 -1.43 1.11
C VAL A 45 7.30 -2.75 0.37
N TRP A 46 6.46 -3.75 0.58
CA TRP A 46 6.57 -5.04 -0.09
C TRP A 46 6.44 -4.92 -1.61
N LEU A 47 5.48 -4.12 -2.11
CA LEU A 47 5.31 -3.85 -3.54
C LEU A 47 6.53 -3.15 -4.14
N ALA A 48 7.08 -2.14 -3.45
CA ALA A 48 8.29 -1.44 -3.88
C ALA A 48 9.48 -2.41 -3.98
N GLN A 49 9.69 -3.23 -2.95
CA GLN A 49 10.73 -4.25 -2.95
C GLN A 49 10.52 -5.30 -4.05
N ARG A 50 9.27 -5.72 -4.29
CA ARG A 50 8.92 -6.66 -5.37
C ARG A 50 9.32 -6.10 -6.73
N ALA A 51 9.05 -4.82 -6.99
CA ALA A 51 9.43 -4.16 -8.24
C ALA A 51 10.96 -4.07 -8.39
N MET A 52 11.69 -3.68 -7.33
CA MET A 52 13.15 -3.62 -7.35
C MET A 52 13.78 -5.01 -7.58
N ARG A 53 13.28 -6.04 -6.90
CA ARG A 53 13.75 -7.43 -7.08
C ARG A 53 13.50 -7.95 -8.49
N ARG A 54 12.39 -7.59 -9.12
CA ARG A 54 12.13 -7.94 -10.54
C ARG A 54 13.17 -7.31 -11.46
N ARG A 55 13.50 -6.03 -11.24
CA ARG A 55 14.54 -5.31 -12.01
C ARG A 55 15.93 -5.90 -11.78
N ALA A 56 16.28 -6.25 -10.55
CA ALA A 56 17.55 -6.89 -10.23
C ALA A 56 17.71 -8.26 -10.91
N ARG A 57 16.64 -9.07 -10.97
CA ARG A 57 16.66 -10.36 -11.68
C ARG A 57 16.85 -10.20 -13.19
N ALA A 58 16.18 -9.22 -13.81
CA ALA A 58 16.36 -8.92 -15.22
C ALA A 58 17.81 -8.49 -15.54
N ARG A 59 18.43 -7.67 -14.68
CA ARG A 59 19.85 -7.30 -14.82
C ARG A 59 20.79 -8.50 -14.71
N LYS A 60 20.54 -9.40 -13.76
CA LYS A 60 21.35 -10.60 -13.57
C LYS A 60 21.26 -11.56 -14.77
N GLN A 61 20.09 -11.67 -15.40
CA GLN A 61 19.91 -12.47 -16.61
C GLN A 61 20.64 -11.89 -17.83
N ALA A 62 20.63 -10.55 -17.99
CA ALA A 62 21.41 -9.89 -19.04
C ALA A 62 22.91 -10.15 -18.89
N GLN A 63 23.46 -10.05 -17.67
CA GLN A 63 24.88 -10.36 -17.39
C GLN A 63 25.28 -11.83 -17.59
N LEU A 64 24.33 -12.76 -17.66
CA LEU A 64 24.62 -14.19 -17.92
C LEU A 64 24.59 -14.52 -19.42
N GLN A 65 24.12 -13.59 -20.26
CA GLN A 65 24.04 -13.74 -21.72
C GLN A 65 25.22 -13.07 -22.44
N ASP A 66 26.01 -12.26 -21.74
CA ASP A 66 27.31 -11.72 -22.17
C ASP A 66 28.45 -12.67 -21.76
#